data_AF-R1BMH5-F1
#
_entry.id   AF-R1BMH5-F1
#
_cell.length_a   1.000
_cell.length_b   1.000
_cell.length_c   1.000
_cell.angle_alpha   90.00
_cell.angle_beta   90.00
_cell.angle_gamma   90.00
#
_symmetry.space_group_name_H-M   'P 1'
#
loop_
_entity.id
_entity.type
_entity.pdbx_description
1 polymer ?
#
loop_
_entity_poly.entity_id
_entity_poly.type
_entity_poly.pdbx_seq_one_letter_code
_entity_poly.pdbx_strand_id
1 'polypeptide(L)'
;MPAGLVAPTPDETEAALTSAGLMCIATGAVGGVHKSYFAGALARCRPRLGQLRRSGGWFMLELCVLYAGGTVQATYRADSAGGMPPLCGHFSALFGRLFPAPLAEV
;
A
#
# COMPACT_ATOMS: atom_id res chain seq x y z
N MET A 1 -13.94 -17.10 22.64
CA MET A 1 -12.75 -16.70 21.87
C MET A 1 -13.26 -15.96 20.64
N PRO A 2 -13.09 -14.63 20.50
CA PRO A 2 -13.38 -14.01 19.22
C PRO A 2 -12.45 -14.63 18.17
N ALA A 3 -12.95 -14.89 16.97
CA ALA A 3 -12.16 -15.42 15.87
C ALA A 3 -10.94 -14.50 15.68
N GLY A 4 -9.75 -15.01 16.01
CA GLY A 4 -8.52 -14.27 15.89
C GLY A 4 -8.31 -13.91 14.44
N LEU A 5 -8.37 -12.62 14.11
CA LEU A 5 -7.96 -12.12 12.80
C LEU A 5 -6.48 -12.46 12.64
N VAL A 6 -6.20 -13.50 11.87
CA VAL A 6 -4.84 -13.90 11.50
C VAL A 6 -4.28 -12.75 10.67
N ALA A 7 -3.15 -12.19 11.10
CA ALA A 7 -2.48 -11.16 10.32
C ALA A 7 -2.11 -11.76 8.94
N PRO A 8 -2.29 -11.02 7.84
CA PRO A 8 -1.94 -11.51 6.52
C PRO A 8 -0.44 -11.83 6.47
N THR A 9 -0.06 -12.73 5.60
CA THR A 9 1.35 -13.00 5.31
C THR A 9 1.93 -11.91 4.39
N PRO A 10 3.27 -11.82 4.29
CA PRO A 10 3.93 -11.04 3.25
C PRO A 10 3.38 -11.28 1.84
N ASP A 11 3.24 -12.55 1.46
CA ASP A 11 2.80 -12.94 0.12
C ASP A 11 1.35 -12.51 -0.16
N GLU A 12 0.46 -12.64 0.84
CA GLU A 12 -0.93 -12.17 0.74
C GLU A 12 -1.01 -10.64 0.62
N THR A 13 -0.15 -9.93 1.34
CA THR A 13 -0.06 -8.46 1.28
C THR A 13 0.42 -8.01 -0.09
N GLU A 14 1.46 -8.65 -0.64
CA GLU A 14 1.97 -8.37 -1.98
C GLU A 14 0.92 -8.69 -3.06
N ALA A 15 0.24 -9.83 -2.97
CA ALA A 15 -0.81 -10.23 -3.91
C ALA A 15 -1.98 -9.24 -3.92
N ALA A 16 -2.41 -8.76 -2.75
CA ALA A 16 -3.47 -7.77 -2.62
C ALA A 16 -3.08 -6.43 -3.26
N LEU A 17 -1.85 -5.96 -3.04
CA LEU A 17 -1.33 -4.72 -3.62
C LEU A 17 -1.14 -4.84 -5.14
N THR A 18 -0.68 -6.00 -5.61
CA THR A 18 -0.57 -6.29 -7.04
C THR A 18 -1.94 -6.28 -7.71
N SER A 19 -2.95 -6.87 -7.06
CA SER A 19 -4.34 -6.85 -7.51
C SER A 19 -4.95 -5.43 -7.51
N ALA A 20 -4.43 -4.53 -6.68
CA ALA A 20 -4.79 -3.11 -6.66
C ALA A 20 -4.05 -2.27 -7.73
N GLY A 21 -3.23 -2.91 -8.59
CA GLY A 21 -2.56 -2.28 -9.71
C GLY A 21 -1.14 -1.79 -9.42
N LEU A 22 -0.55 -2.21 -8.29
CA LEU A 22 0.86 -1.99 -7.99
C LEU A 22 1.75 -3.10 -8.60
N MET A 23 3.02 -2.79 -8.77
CA MET A 23 4.06 -3.74 -9.13
C MET A 23 5.09 -3.77 -8.01
N CYS A 24 5.37 -4.95 -7.44
CA CYS A 24 6.46 -5.12 -6.49
C CYS A 24 7.81 -4.98 -7.21
N ILE A 25 8.69 -4.13 -6.67
CA ILE A 25 10.04 -3.85 -7.19
C ILE A 25 11.08 -4.61 -6.37
N ALA A 26 10.92 -4.60 -5.05
CA ALA A 26 11.83 -5.23 -4.12
C ALA A 26 11.10 -5.56 -2.82
N THR A 27 11.48 -6.67 -2.19
CA THR A 27 10.92 -7.09 -0.90
C THR A 27 12.00 -7.76 -0.06
N GLY A 28 11.90 -7.66 1.27
CA GLY A 28 12.85 -8.25 2.19
C GLY A 28 12.48 -8.02 3.66
N ALA A 29 13.20 -8.65 4.57
CA ALA A 29 13.01 -8.48 6.00
C ALA A 29 14.30 -7.98 6.67
N VAL A 30 14.19 -6.92 7.47
CA VAL A 30 15.31 -6.34 8.23
C VAL A 30 14.86 -6.10 9.66
N GLY A 31 15.54 -6.73 10.63
CA GLY A 31 15.24 -6.53 12.05
C GLY A 31 13.80 -6.91 12.46
N GLY A 32 13.21 -7.93 11.81
CA GLY A 32 11.83 -8.37 12.08
C GLY A 32 10.74 -7.51 11.41
N VAL A 33 11.11 -6.45 10.69
CA VAL A 33 10.20 -5.64 9.87
C VAL A 33 10.29 -6.11 8.42
N HIS A 34 9.14 -6.43 7.84
CA HIS A 34 9.04 -6.72 6.40
C HIS A 34 8.94 -5.41 5.64
N LYS A 35 9.84 -5.20 4.68
CA LYS A 35 9.89 -4.02 3.83
C LYS A 35 9.66 -4.39 2.38
N SER A 36 8.73 -3.70 1.74
CA SER A 36 8.38 -3.93 0.35
C SER A 36 8.27 -2.60 -0.39
N TYR A 37 8.76 -2.57 -1.61
CA TYR A 37 8.79 -1.40 -2.49
C TYR A 37 7.92 -1.67 -3.70
N PHE A 38 6.98 -0.77 -3.95
CA PHE A 38 6.05 -0.89 -5.06
C PHE A 38 6.10 0.34 -5.96
N ALA A 39 5.88 0.12 -7.27
CA ALA A 39 5.57 1.18 -8.23
C ALA A 39 4.12 1.06 -8.68
N GLY A 40 3.46 2.20 -8.89
CA GLY A 40 2.12 2.26 -9.45
C GLY A 40 2.00 3.36 -10.49
N ALA A 41 1.25 3.10 -11.55
CA ALA A 41 0.81 4.14 -12.47
C ALA A 41 -0.52 4.71 -11.96
N LEU A 42 -0.62 6.04 -11.85
CA LEU A 42 -1.83 6.71 -11.35
C LEU A 42 -3.09 6.32 -12.14
N ALA A 43 -2.95 6.15 -13.45
CA ALA A 43 -4.04 5.75 -14.35
C ALA A 43 -4.58 4.34 -14.09
N ARG A 44 -3.78 3.43 -13.50
CA ARG A 44 -4.16 2.03 -13.26
C ARG A 44 -4.80 1.81 -11.88
N CYS A 45 -4.51 2.70 -10.92
CA CYS A 45 -4.97 2.53 -9.53
C CYS A 45 -6.38 3.09 -9.28
N ARG A 46 -7.02 3.78 -10.25
CA ARG A 46 -8.44 4.18 -10.16
C ARG A 46 -9.15 4.30 -11.51
N PRO A 47 -10.33 3.66 -11.69
CA PRO A 47 -11.19 3.87 -12.85
C PRO A 47 -12.15 5.09 -12.74
N ARG A 48 -12.29 5.73 -11.57
CA ARG A 48 -13.32 6.78 -11.34
C ARG A 48 -12.83 8.24 -11.31
N LEU A 49 -11.54 8.50 -11.49
CA LEU A 49 -11.02 9.87 -11.64
C LEU A 49 -10.95 10.25 -13.13
N GLY A 50 -12.12 10.30 -13.78
CA GLY A 50 -12.29 10.63 -15.21
C GLY A 50 -11.87 12.04 -15.64
N GLN A 51 -11.03 12.74 -14.88
CA GLN A 51 -10.59 14.11 -15.18
C GLN A 51 -9.11 14.41 -14.87
N LEU A 52 -8.33 13.48 -14.31
CA LEU A 52 -6.87 13.61 -14.33
C LEU A 52 -6.37 13.24 -15.73
N ARG A 53 -6.54 14.19 -16.65
CA ARG A 53 -6.07 14.13 -18.03
C ARG A 53 -4.58 13.80 -18.05
N ARG A 54 -4.22 12.74 -18.80
CA ARG A 54 -2.91 12.54 -19.45
C ARG A 54 -1.65 12.56 -18.58
N SER A 55 -1.71 12.61 -17.24
CA SER A 55 -0.49 12.43 -16.45
C SER A 55 -0.15 10.94 -16.43
N GLY A 56 0.86 10.55 -17.23
CA GLY A 56 1.57 9.27 -17.10
C GLY A 56 2.37 9.20 -15.79
N GLY A 57 1.80 9.73 -14.71
CA GLY A 57 2.45 9.89 -13.42
C GLY A 57 2.64 8.54 -12.76
N TRP A 58 3.86 8.32 -12.32
CA TRP A 58 4.24 7.20 -11.50
C TRP A 58 4.31 7.63 -10.04
N PHE A 59 4.03 6.69 -9.17
CA PHE A 59 4.32 6.83 -7.75
C PHE A 59 5.01 5.57 -7.25
N MET A 60 5.73 5.74 -6.15
CA MET A 60 6.31 4.67 -5.36
C MET A 60 5.62 4.60 -4.00
N LEU A 61 5.50 3.37 -3.50
CA LEU A 61 5.08 3.06 -2.15
C LEU A 61 6.20 2.26 -1.48
N GLU A 62 6.71 2.76 -0.36
CA GLU A 62 7.46 1.96 0.61
C GLU A 62 6.48 1.48 1.68
N LEU A 63 6.40 0.17 1.86
CA LEU A 63 5.58 -0.47 2.87
C LEU A 63 6.49 -1.12 3.92
N CYS A 64 6.31 -0.76 5.18
CA CYS A 64 6.96 -1.40 6.32
C CYS A 64 5.89 -2.06 7.19
N VAL A 65 5.98 -3.38 7.37
CA VAL A 65 5.04 -4.16 8.17
C VAL A 65 5.74 -4.91 9.29
N LEU A 66 5.27 -4.70 10.52
CA LEU A 66 5.60 -5.51 11.67
C LEU A 66 4.44 -6.46 11.97
N TYR A 67 4.45 -7.64 11.34
CA TYR A 67 3.35 -8.61 11.42
C TYR A 67 3.04 -9.08 12.85
N ALA A 68 4.07 -9.24 13.70
CA ALA A 68 3.90 -9.64 15.09
C ALA A 68 3.09 -8.64 15.93
N GLY A 69 3.10 -7.35 15.55
CA GLY A 69 2.35 -6.28 16.22
C GLY A 69 1.20 -5.70 15.39
N GLY A 70 0.99 -6.19 14.17
CA GLY A 70 0.01 -5.65 13.23
C GLY A 70 0.27 -4.19 12.82
N THR A 71 1.47 -3.66 13.04
CA THR A 71 1.80 -2.27 12.71
C THR A 71 2.20 -2.18 11.24
N VAL A 72 1.60 -1.24 10.53
CA VAL A 72 1.88 -0.95 9.13
C VAL A 72 2.18 0.52 8.97
N GLN A 73 3.27 0.82 8.27
CA GLN A 73 3.63 2.16 7.83
C GLN A 73 3.74 2.15 6.31
N ALA A 74 3.05 3.09 5.66
CA ALA A 74 3.07 3.26 4.22
C ALA A 74 3.57 4.67 3.88
N THR A 75 4.67 4.75 3.13
CA THR A 75 5.25 6.01 2.70
C THR A 75 5.16 6.12 1.18
N TYR A 76 4.55 7.20 0.70
CA TYR A 76 4.29 7.41 -0.72
C TYR A 76 5.19 8.51 -1.29
N ARG A 77 5.66 8.32 -2.51
CA ARG A 77 6.40 9.33 -3.28
C ARG A 77 5.82 9.40 -4.69
N ALA A 78 5.42 10.57 -5.15
CA ALA A 78 4.94 10.75 -6.52
C ALA A 78 5.65 11.90 -7.21
N ASP A 79 5.75 11.79 -8.53
CA ASP A 79 6.39 12.78 -9.41
C ASP A 79 5.59 14.10 -9.50
N SER A 80 4.34 14.12 -9.03
CA SER A 80 3.50 15.33 -9.01
C SER A 80 2.69 15.44 -7.72
N ALA A 81 2.70 16.63 -7.10
CA ALA A 81 2.03 16.89 -5.82
C ALA A 81 0.50 16.72 -5.90
N GLY A 82 -0.12 16.90 -7.07
CA GLY A 82 -1.57 16.88 -7.24
C GLY A 82 -2.25 15.52 -7.16
N GLY A 83 -1.50 14.41 -7.24
CA GLY A 83 -2.05 13.04 -7.27
C GLY A 83 -2.04 12.29 -5.94
N MET A 84 -1.39 12.85 -4.90
CA MET A 84 -1.05 12.13 -3.67
C MET A 84 -2.21 11.88 -2.68
N PRO A 85 -3.03 12.88 -2.29
CA PRO A 85 -4.08 12.68 -1.29
C PRO A 85 -5.12 11.60 -1.65
N PRO A 86 -5.57 11.46 -2.92
CA PRO A 86 -6.49 10.40 -3.31
C PRO A 86 -5.91 8.98 -3.26
N LEU A 87 -4.57 8.85 -3.41
CA LEU A 87 -3.88 7.56 -3.35
C LEU A 87 -3.78 7.06 -1.92
N CYS A 88 -3.36 7.93 -0.99
CA CYS A 88 -3.26 7.58 0.43
C CYS A 88 -4.60 7.02 0.92
N GLY A 89 -5.71 7.73 0.73
CA GLY A 89 -7.03 7.24 1.16
C GLY A 89 -7.49 5.94 0.51
N HIS A 90 -7.08 5.65 -0.73
CA HIS A 90 -7.41 4.37 -1.37
C HIS A 90 -6.68 3.19 -0.72
N PHE A 91 -5.37 3.34 -0.53
CA PHE A 91 -4.54 2.29 0.04
C PHE A 91 -4.72 2.16 1.55
N SER A 92 -5.01 3.24 2.28
CA SER A 92 -5.41 3.18 3.70
C SER A 92 -6.65 2.33 3.91
N ALA A 93 -7.65 2.42 3.01
CA ALA A 93 -8.83 1.55 3.08
C ALA A 93 -8.50 0.09 2.77
N LEU A 94 -7.54 -0.18 1.88
CA LEU A 94 -7.04 -1.54 1.61
C LEU A 94 -6.27 -2.07 2.83
N PHE A 95 -5.39 -1.27 3.42
CA PHE A 95 -4.64 -1.64 4.62
C PHE A 95 -5.54 -1.83 5.82
N GLY A 96 -6.59 -1.04 6.01
CA GLY A 96 -7.56 -1.26 7.10
C GLY A 96 -8.36 -2.56 6.97
N ARG A 97 -8.43 -3.14 5.76
CA ARG A 97 -9.02 -4.47 5.53
C ARG A 97 -8.03 -5.60 5.76
N LEU A 98 -6.78 -5.40 5.36
CA LEU A 98 -5.70 -6.38 5.51
C LEU A 98 -5.17 -6.43 6.95
N PHE A 99 -5.08 -5.27 7.60
CA PHE A 99 -4.48 -5.05 8.91
C PHE A 99 -5.51 -4.33 9.80
N PRO A 100 -6.41 -5.07 10.45
CA PRO A 100 -7.45 -4.49 11.32
C PRO A 100 -6.91 -3.84 12.61
N ALA A 101 -5.59 -3.85 12.82
CA ALA A 101 -4.88 -3.16 13.90
C ALA A 101 -4.63 -1.67 13.53
N PRO A 102 -4.38 -0.76 14.51
CA PRO A 102 -4.28 0.67 14.23
C PRO A 102 -3.14 1.00 13.26
N LEU A 103 -3.49 1.61 12.12
CA LEU A 103 -2.56 2.12 11.12
C LEU A 103 -1.91 3.41 11.63
N ALA A 104 -0.59 3.52 11.49
CA ALA A 104 0.14 4.77 11.69
C ALA A 104 0.48 5.37 10.32
N GLU A 105 -0.17 6.47 9.97
CA GLU A 105 0.14 7.24 8.76
C GLU A 105 1.11 8.38 9.15
N VAL A 106 2.25 8.47 8.45
CA VAL A 106 3.26 9.54 8.62
C VAL A 106 3.61 10.12 7.25
#